data_AF-A0A382PKJ3-F1
#
_entry.id   AF-A0A382PKJ3-F1
#
_cell.length_a   1.000
_cell.length_b   1.000
_cell.length_c   1.000
_cell.angle_alpha   90.00
_cell.angle_beta   90.00
_cell.angle_gamma   90.00
#
_symmetry.space_group_name_H-M   'P 1'
#
loop_
_entity.id
_entity.type
_entity.pdbx_description
1 polymer ?
#
loop_
_entity_poly.entity_id
_entity_poly.type
_entity_poly.pdbx_seq_one_letter_code
_entity_poly.pdbx_strand_id
1 'polypeptide(L)'
;MALVGGAFSFYFYGVYRGWIRRQQIWIPRFFELESSHCLSIVETKYGQIFGLPNALSGIFILLGYAIILICTSLGYIGPIISLYIGGFIVVISIYLIIGLIQLRVTCRICLLVHFLNASILLIQII
;
A
#
# COMPACT_ATOMS: atom_id res chain seq x y z
N MET A 1 7.92 8.78 -1.93
CA MET A 1 6.80 7.95 -2.43
C MET A 1 6.42 6.84 -1.47
N ALA A 2 7.36 6.04 -0.94
CA ALA A 2 7.06 4.95 0.00
C ALA A 2 6.32 5.44 1.27
N LEU A 3 6.75 6.56 1.87
CA LEU A 3 6.06 7.18 3.01
C LEU A 3 4.62 7.60 2.69
N VAL A 4 4.38 8.10 1.47
CA VAL A 4 3.04 8.49 1.02
C VAL A 4 2.15 7.25 0.89
N GLY A 5 2.68 6.18 0.29
CA GLY A 5 2.00 4.88 0.23
C GLY A 5 1.65 4.36 1.62
N GLY A 6 2.60 4.41 2.56
CA GLY A 6 2.37 4.00 3.96
C GLY A 6 1.33 4.85 4.67
N ALA A 7 1.31 6.16 4.47
CA ALA A 7 0.30 7.06 5.01
C ALA A 7 -1.10 6.74 4.48
N PHE A 8 -1.23 6.42 3.19
CA PHE A 8 -2.51 5.97 2.61
C PHE A 8 -2.95 4.61 3.14
N SER A 9 -2.02 3.66 3.33
CA SER A 9 -2.33 2.38 3.98
C SER A 9 -2.80 2.58 5.44
N PHE A 10 -2.17 3.51 6.17
CA PHE A 10 -2.56 3.87 7.54
C PHE A 10 -3.95 4.51 7.56
N TYR A 11 -4.23 5.44 6.67
CA TYR A 11 -5.53 6.06 6.54
C TYR A 11 -6.63 5.02 6.27
N PHE A 12 -6.41 4.13 5.29
CA PHE A 12 -7.38 3.09 4.95
C PHE A 12 -7.66 2.17 6.14
N TYR A 13 -6.61 1.70 6.82
CA TYR A 13 -6.75 0.85 8.01
C TYR A 13 -7.41 1.58 9.18
N GLY A 14 -7.07 2.85 9.42
CA GLY A 14 -7.64 3.68 10.47
C GLY A 14 -9.13 3.96 10.26
N VAL A 15 -9.56 4.16 9.01
CA VAL A 15 -10.98 4.29 8.66
C VAL A 15 -11.70 2.94 8.85
N TYR A 16 -11.10 1.83 8.44
CA TYR A 16 -11.64 0.48 8.66
C TYR A 16 -11.86 0.16 10.15
N ARG A 17 -10.88 0.48 11.00
CA ARG A 17 -10.97 0.33 12.47
C ARG A 17 -11.96 1.28 13.14
N GLY A 18 -12.47 2.28 12.42
CA GLY A 18 -13.30 3.35 12.99
C GLY A 18 -12.52 4.38 13.82
N TRP A 19 -11.18 4.38 13.76
CA TRP A 19 -10.34 5.36 14.47
C TRP A 19 -10.34 6.73 13.78
N ILE A 20 -10.49 6.73 12.45
CA ILE A 20 -10.40 7.93 11.61
C ILE A 20 -11.71 8.08 10.84
N ARG A 21 -12.21 9.32 10.71
CA ARG A 21 -13.39 9.61 9.88
C ARG A 21 -13.03 9.49 8.39
N ARG A 22 -13.96 9.03 7.57
CA ARG A 22 -13.82 8.89 6.09
C ARG A 22 -13.51 10.21 5.37
N GLN A 23 -13.79 11.34 6.01
CA GLN A 23 -13.45 12.67 5.52
C GLN A 23 -12.29 13.21 6.34
N GLN A 24 -11.19 13.50 5.65
CA GLN A 24 -10.00 14.10 6.23
C GLN A 24 -9.51 15.23 5.33
N ILE A 25 -9.07 16.33 5.93
CA ILE A 25 -8.68 17.56 5.21
C ILE A 25 -7.49 17.32 4.26
N TRP A 26 -6.60 16.40 4.60
CA TRP A 26 -5.41 16.07 3.83
C TRP A 26 -5.65 15.11 2.65
N ILE A 27 -6.86 14.56 2.48
CA ILE A 27 -7.17 13.60 1.43
C ILE A 27 -8.13 14.24 0.44
N PRO A 28 -7.80 14.25 -0.87
CA PRO A 28 -8.72 14.77 -1.87
C PRO A 28 -10.01 13.98 -1.89
N ARG A 29 -11.15 14.66 -2.07
CA ARG A 29 -12.48 14.02 -2.18
C ARG A 29 -12.53 12.87 -3.19
N PHE A 30 -11.72 12.93 -4.24
CA PHE A 30 -11.64 11.88 -5.26
C PHE A 30 -11.11 10.52 -4.73
N PHE A 31 -10.30 10.57 -3.67
CA PHE A 31 -9.72 9.40 -2.99
C PHE A 31 -10.42 9.09 -1.66
N GLU A 32 -11.53 9.75 -1.33
CA GLU A 32 -12.31 9.41 -0.14
C GLU A 32 -12.89 7.99 -0.24
N LEU A 33 -12.99 7.32 0.92
CA LEU A 33 -13.60 6.01 1.05
C LEU A 33 -15.13 6.17 1.03
N GLU A 34 -15.68 6.35 -0.17
CA GLU A 34 -17.10 6.61 -0.38
C GLU A 34 -17.95 5.33 -0.30
N SER A 35 -17.41 4.20 -0.73
CA SER A 35 -18.12 2.92 -0.78
C SER A 35 -17.74 2.00 0.38
N SER A 36 -18.75 1.46 1.06
CA SER A 36 -18.60 0.37 2.05
C SER A 36 -17.94 -0.87 1.44
N HIS A 37 -18.08 -1.08 0.12
CA HIS A 37 -17.44 -2.16 -0.62
C HIS A 37 -15.90 -2.12 -0.58
N CYS A 38 -15.26 -0.93 -0.56
CA CYS A 38 -13.80 -0.84 -0.36
C CYS A 38 -13.37 -1.43 0.98
N LEU A 39 -14.16 -1.14 2.03
CA LEU A 39 -13.85 -1.56 3.40
C LEU A 39 -14.11 -3.06 3.60
N SER A 40 -15.12 -3.61 2.93
CA SER A 40 -15.40 -5.06 2.98
C SER A 40 -14.29 -5.91 2.38
N ILE A 41 -13.38 -5.36 1.56
CA ILE A 41 -12.21 -6.10 1.06
C ILE A 41 -11.39 -6.67 2.21
N VAL A 42 -11.24 -5.93 3.32
CA VAL A 42 -10.41 -6.33 4.47
C VAL A 42 -10.92 -7.59 5.16
N GLU A 43 -12.21 -7.89 5.01
CA GLU A 43 -12.85 -9.08 5.57
C GLU A 43 -12.73 -10.30 4.65
N THR A 44 -12.26 -10.11 3.41
CA THR A 44 -12.11 -11.20 2.43
C THR A 44 -10.77 -11.91 2.59
N LYS A 45 -10.72 -13.16 2.10
CA LYS A 45 -9.48 -13.97 2.06
C LYS A 45 -8.34 -13.27 1.29
N TYR A 46 -8.64 -12.43 0.31
CA TYR A 46 -7.63 -11.68 -0.43
C TYR A 46 -7.18 -10.43 0.31
N GLY A 47 -8.01 -9.86 1.18
CA GLY A 47 -7.69 -8.69 2.01
C GLY A 47 -6.96 -9.02 3.30
N GLN A 48 -6.70 -10.30 3.58
CA GLN A 48 -5.96 -10.77 4.74
C GLN A 48 -4.78 -11.66 4.34
N ILE A 49 -3.59 -11.28 4.81
CA ILE A 49 -2.38 -12.09 4.72
C ILE A 49 -2.11 -12.62 6.13
N PHE A 50 -2.12 -13.95 6.30
CA PHE A 50 -2.00 -14.60 7.61
C PHE A 50 -3.03 -14.12 8.66
N GLY A 51 -4.25 -13.79 8.23
CA GLY A 51 -5.31 -13.27 9.11
C GLY A 51 -5.16 -11.80 9.50
N LEU A 52 -4.10 -11.13 9.04
CA LEU A 52 -3.89 -9.70 9.23
C LEU A 52 -4.37 -8.94 7.99
N PRO A 53 -5.12 -7.83 8.17
CA PRO A 53 -5.47 -6.93 7.08
C PRO A 53 -4.26 -6.52 6.24
N ASN A 54 -4.36 -6.64 4.93
CA ASN A 54 -3.27 -6.27 4.02
C ASN A 54 -2.90 -4.79 4.13
N ALA A 55 -3.86 -3.94 4.50
CA ALA A 55 -3.60 -2.55 4.78
C ALA A 55 -2.67 -2.38 5.99
N LEU A 56 -2.83 -3.21 7.03
CA LEU A 56 -1.97 -3.20 8.21
C LEU A 56 -0.57 -3.69 7.87
N SER A 57 -0.45 -4.83 7.17
CA SER A 57 0.85 -5.32 6.72
C SER A 57 1.53 -4.34 5.76
N GLY A 58 0.75 -3.68 4.90
CA GLY A 58 1.20 -2.61 4.01
C GLY A 58 1.85 -1.45 4.75
N ILE A 59 1.31 -1.02 5.90
CA ILE A 59 1.95 0.04 6.72
C ILE A 59 3.36 -0.37 7.12
N PHE A 60 3.52 -1.57 7.70
CA PHE A 60 4.84 -2.03 8.15
C PHE A 60 5.81 -2.24 6.98
N ILE A 61 5.34 -2.84 5.88
CA ILE A 61 6.15 -3.09 4.69
C ILE A 61 6.60 -1.77 4.05
N LEU A 62 5.69 -0.82 3.84
CA LEU A 62 6.00 0.45 3.18
C LEU A 62 6.86 1.37 4.05
N LEU A 63 6.63 1.38 5.37
CA LEU A 63 7.45 2.12 6.31
C LEU A 63 8.86 1.53 6.40
N GLY A 64 8.97 0.20 6.53
CA GLY A 64 10.25 -0.49 6.47
C GLY A 64 10.99 -0.25 5.16
N TYR A 65 10.27 -0.28 4.04
CA TYR A 65 10.84 -0.01 2.73
C TYR A 65 11.32 1.44 2.58
N ALA A 66 10.61 2.41 3.15
CA ALA A 66 11.07 3.79 3.21
C ALA A 66 12.41 3.92 3.96
N ILE A 67 12.56 3.22 5.09
CA ILE A 67 13.82 3.21 5.87
C ILE A 67 14.94 2.58 5.03
N ILE A 68 14.68 1.46 4.35
CA ILE A 68 15.68 0.80 3.49
C ILE A 68 16.13 1.73 2.37
N LEU A 69 15.21 2.43 1.71
CA LEU A 69 15.53 3.43 0.68
C LEU A 69 16.43 4.56 1.21
N ILE A 70 16.15 5.05 2.43
CA ILE A 70 16.99 6.09 3.08
C ILE A 70 18.38 5.53 3.38
N CYS A 71 18.48 4.33 3.94
CA CYS A 71 19.76 3.68 4.24
C CYS A 71 20.55 3.37 2.95
N THR A 72 19.89 3.02 1.85
CA THR A 72 20.51 2.86 0.54
C THR A 72 21.06 4.21 0.04
N SER A 73 20.29 5.29 0.18
CA SER A 73 20.76 6.64 -0.19
C SER A 73 21.96 7.11 0.63
N LEU A 74 22.08 6.65 1.88
CA LEU A 74 23.21 6.94 2.77
C LEU A 74 24.42 5.99 2.55
N GLY A 75 24.29 5.01 1.66
CA GLY A 75 25.36 4.05 1.35
C GLY A 75 25.53 2.89 2.32
N TYR A 76 24.64 2.75 3.32
CA TYR A 76 24.69 1.63 4.28
C TYR A 76 24.19 0.30 3.67
N ILE A 77 23.27 0.37 2.71
CA ILE A 77 22.66 -0.80 2.06
C ILE A 77 22.92 -0.73 0.56
N GLY A 78 23.41 -1.84 -0.02
CA GLY A 78 23.63 -1.93 -1.46
C GLY A 78 22.35 -1.73 -2.27
N PRO A 79 22.40 -1.02 -3.42
CA PRO A 79 21.22 -0.71 -4.23
C PRO A 79 20.51 -1.97 -4.75
N ILE A 80 21.25 -3.06 -4.95
CA ILE A 80 20.72 -4.36 -5.36
C ILE A 80 19.72 -4.92 -4.34
N ILE A 81 20.01 -4.80 -3.04
CA ILE A 81 19.12 -5.29 -1.97
C ILE A 81 17.81 -4.50 -1.99
N SER A 82 17.91 -3.18 -2.16
CA SER A 82 16.75 -2.29 -2.26
C SER A 82 15.86 -2.67 -3.46
N LEU A 83 16.48 -3.00 -4.59
CA LEU A 83 15.79 -3.41 -5.82
C LEU A 83 15.09 -4.76 -5.66
N TYR A 84 15.72 -5.77 -5.04
CA TYR A 84 15.08 -7.06 -4.75
C TYR A 84 13.84 -6.90 -3.87
N ILE A 85 13.93 -6.07 -2.83
CA ILE A 85 12.80 -5.81 -1.92
C ILE A 85 11.69 -5.05 -2.65
N GLY A 86 12.03 -4.03 -3.45
CA GLY A 86 11.08 -3.31 -4.30
C GLY A 86 10.34 -4.24 -5.27
N GLY A 87 11.08 -5.15 -5.91
CA GLY A 87 10.52 -6.17 -6.79
C GLY A 87 9.52 -7.07 -6.07
N PHE A 88 9.86 -7.55 -4.88
CA PHE A 88 8.96 -8.38 -4.07
C PHE A 88 7.67 -7.64 -3.68
N ILE A 89 7.76 -6.36 -3.32
CA ILE A 89 6.59 -5.50 -3.01
C ILE A 89 5.68 -5.34 -4.24
N VAL A 90 6.25 -5.20 -5.44
CA VAL A 90 5.47 -5.10 -6.68
C VAL A 90 4.79 -6.42 -7.02
N VAL A 91 5.48 -7.56 -6.84
CA VAL A 91 4.86 -8.89 -7.04
C VAL A 91 3.66 -9.08 -6.10
N ILE A 92 3.82 -8.74 -4.82
CA ILE A 92 2.71 -8.74 -3.85
C ILE A 92 1.60 -7.80 -4.33
N SER A 93 1.94 -6.58 -4.78
CA SER A 93 0.98 -5.60 -5.26
C SER A 93 0.13 -6.13 -6.43
N ILE A 94 0.76 -6.83 -7.38
CA ILE A 94 0.06 -7.47 -8.52
C ILE A 94 -0.91 -8.54 -8.02
N TYR A 95 -0.48 -9.40 -7.09
CA TYR A 95 -1.35 -10.41 -6.49
C TYR A 95 -2.60 -9.80 -5.83
N LEU A 96 -2.45 -8.71 -5.10
CA LEU A 96 -3.59 -8.00 -4.48
C LEU A 96 -4.52 -7.37 -5.53
N ILE A 97 -3.98 -6.79 -6.61
CA ILE A 97 -4.79 -6.26 -7.72
C ILE A 97 -5.64 -7.37 -8.34
N ILE A 98 -5.08 -8.57 -8.54
CA ILE A 98 -5.85 -9.72 -9.05
C ILE A 98 -6.99 -10.07 -8.08
N GLY A 99 -6.73 -10.04 -6.76
CA GLY A 99 -7.75 -10.22 -5.74
C GLY A 99 -8.87 -9.17 -5.80
N LEU A 100 -8.52 -7.89 -6.00
CA LEU A 100 -9.48 -6.80 -6.20
C LEU A 100 -10.40 -7.05 -7.41
N ILE A 101 -9.83 -7.49 -8.53
CA ILE A 101 -10.59 -7.83 -9.75
C ILE A 101 -11.54 -9.01 -9.48
N GLN A 102 -11.06 -10.07 -8.80
CA GLN A 102 -11.88 -11.23 -8.46
C GLN A 102 -13.04 -10.90 -7.52
N LEU A 103 -12.82 -9.97 -6.58
CA LEU A 103 -13.85 -9.49 -5.67
C LEU A 103 -14.80 -8.47 -6.31
N ARG A 104 -14.55 -8.04 -7.56
CA ARG A 104 -15.28 -6.97 -8.28
C ARG A 104 -15.36 -5.67 -7.48
N VAL A 105 -14.36 -5.37 -6.65
CA VAL A 105 -14.30 -4.11 -5.91
C VAL A 105 -13.18 -3.23 -6.47
N THR A 106 -13.53 -2.01 -6.85
CA THR A 106 -12.58 -1.01 -7.34
C THR A 106 -12.21 -0.03 -6.24
N CYS A 107 -11.13 -0.33 -5.50
CA CYS A 107 -10.66 0.56 -4.45
C CYS A 107 -9.58 1.53 -4.94
N ARG A 108 -9.94 2.81 -5.09
CA ARG A 108 -9.05 3.86 -5.64
C ARG A 108 -7.78 4.07 -4.82
N ILE A 109 -7.89 4.02 -3.49
CA ILE A 109 -6.73 4.15 -2.59
C ILE A 109 -5.75 2.99 -2.80
N CYS A 110 -6.25 1.75 -2.85
CA CYS A 110 -5.41 0.58 -3.08
C CYS A 110 -4.71 0.67 -4.45
N LEU A 111 -5.45 1.03 -5.50
CA LEU A 111 -4.87 1.25 -6.83
C LEU A 111 -3.77 2.32 -6.82
N LEU A 112 -3.97 3.42 -6.10
CA LEU A 112 -2.96 4.47 -5.96
C LEU A 112 -1.71 3.98 -5.21
N VAL A 113 -1.86 3.23 -4.12
CA VAL A 113 -0.71 2.65 -3.40
C VAL A 113 0.06 1.67 -4.28
N HIS A 114 -0.63 0.81 -5.04
CA HIS A 114 0.03 -0.10 -5.97
C HIS A 114 0.74 0.64 -7.12
N PHE A 115 0.13 1.70 -7.64
CA PHE A 115 0.74 2.56 -8.65
C PHE A 115 2.00 3.26 -8.12
N LEU A 116 1.96 3.76 -6.87
CA LEU A 116 3.14 4.33 -6.21
C LEU A 116 4.25 3.30 -6.06
N ASN A 117 3.94 2.06 -5.67
CA ASN A 117 4.94 1.00 -5.53
C ASN A 117 5.60 0.63 -6.85
N ALA A 118 4.81 0.52 -7.92
CA ALA A 118 5.32 0.30 -9.28
C ALA A 118 6.23 1.46 -9.73
N SER A 119 5.83 2.71 -9.44
CA SER A 119 6.62 3.89 -9.78
C SER A 119 7.96 3.92 -9.03
N ILE A 120 8.00 3.53 -7.75
CA ILE A 120 9.24 3.46 -6.97
C ILE A 120 10.22 2.45 -7.59
N LEU A 121 9.73 1.27 -7.97
CA LEU A 121 10.57 0.25 -8.60
C LEU A 121 11.11 0.73 -9.95
N LEU A 122 10.28 1.40 -10.74
CA LEU A 122 10.68 1.92 -12.05
C LEU A 122 11.79 2.99 -11.93
N ILE A 123 11.70 3.85 -10.90
CA ILE A 123 12.74 4.84 -10.59
C ILE A 123 14.04 4.19 -10.12
N GLN A 124 14.00 3.01 -9.48
CA GLN A 124 15.22 2.31 -9.07
C GLN A 124 15.93 1.57 -10.21
N ILE A 125 15.20 1.28 -11.29
CA ILE A 125 15.74 0.56 -12.46
C ILE A 125 16.37 1.53 -13.47
N ILE A 126 15.87 2.77 -13.54
CA ILE A 126 16.40 3.86 -14.37
C ILE A 126 17.63 4.47 -13.70
#